data_AF-A0A660ZTL7-F1
#
_entry.id   AF-A0A660ZTL7-F1
#
_cell.length_a   1.000
_cell.length_b   1.000
_cell.length_c   1.000
_cell.angle_alpha   90.00
_cell.angle_beta   90.00
_cell.angle_gamma   90.00
#
_symmetry.space_group_name_H-M   'P 1'
#
loop_
_entity.id
_entity.type
_entity.pdbx_description
1 polymer ?
#
loop_
_entity_poly.entity_id
_entity_poly.type
_entity_poly.pdbx_seq_one_letter_code
_entity_poly.pdbx_strand_id
1 'polypeptide(L)'
;MRQFCSVCKSTFDMEVVRESAEDGVIWLRCPNCQGILPHMPDIADDGKGGKGGRDGKDGKDGQDGAGKGEGQASKGDDGAAKAKEKSEQDAAAATAAAQLLDEIDPEKARVYDETQTYEAGDVVHHRAWNDYGIVQATETLPGNRRIIRVRFVNAGEVQLLQGKDH
;
A
#
# COMPACT_ATOMS: atom_id res chain seq x y z
N MET A 1 -26.92 -2.18 10.11
CA MET A 1 -26.69 -0.81 10.62
C MET A 1 -26.03 0.04 9.53
N ARG A 2 -26.56 1.23 9.18
CA ARG A 2 -26.03 2.02 8.06
C ARG A 2 -24.76 2.79 8.43
N GLN A 3 -23.65 2.47 7.78
CA GLN A 3 -22.37 3.18 7.93
C GLN A 3 -21.72 3.47 6.58
N PHE A 4 -20.89 4.52 6.55
CA PHE A 4 -20.11 4.89 5.36
C PHE A 4 -18.85 4.02 5.27
N CYS A 5 -18.68 3.31 4.15
CA CYS A 5 -17.45 2.59 3.87
C CYS A 5 -16.47 3.53 3.14
N SER A 6 -15.34 3.84 3.77
CA SER A 6 -14.27 4.66 3.17
C SER A 6 -13.66 4.03 1.91
N VAL A 7 -13.59 2.70 1.84
CA VAL A 7 -13.08 1.94 0.69
C VAL A 7 -14.03 2.04 -0.50
N CYS A 8 -15.32 1.79 -0.29
CA CYS A 8 -16.32 1.83 -1.35
C CYS A 8 -16.89 3.24 -1.62
N LYS A 9 -16.53 4.24 -0.79
CA LYS A 9 -17.04 5.62 -0.82
C LYS A 9 -18.57 5.69 -0.89
N SER A 10 -19.25 4.83 -0.14
CA SER A 10 -20.71 4.68 -0.17
C SER A 10 -21.22 4.12 1.15
N THR A 11 -22.49 4.40 1.45
CA THR A 11 -23.16 3.97 2.69
C THR A 11 -23.87 2.64 2.46
N PHE A 12 -23.55 1.65 3.29
CA PHE A 12 -24.16 0.31 3.25
C PHE A 12 -24.77 -0.01 4.60
N ASP A 13 -25.80 -0.88 4.61
CA ASP A 13 -26.18 -1.53 5.86
C ASP A 13 -25.18 -2.64 6.14
N MET A 14 -24.38 -2.46 7.20
CA MET A 14 -23.29 -3.36 7.58
C MET A 14 -23.74 -4.37 8.62
N GLU A 15 -23.16 -5.56 8.51
CA GLU A 15 -23.31 -6.68 9.45
C GLU A 15 -22.38 -6.49 10.65
N VAL A 16 -22.85 -6.84 11.84
CA VAL A 16 -22.03 -6.85 13.06
C VAL A 16 -21.27 -8.16 13.13
N VAL A 17 -19.94 -8.09 13.10
CA VAL A 17 -19.07 -9.28 13.17
C VAL A 17 -18.60 -9.55 14.60
N ARG A 18 -18.46 -8.50 15.43
CA ARG A 18 -18.08 -8.63 16.84
C ARG A 18 -18.63 -7.49 17.67
N GLU A 19 -19.32 -7.84 18.74
CA GLU A 19 -19.77 -6.93 19.79
C GLU A 19 -18.78 -7.03 20.96
N SER A 20 -17.86 -6.06 21.10
CA SER A 20 -17.02 -5.96 22.29
C SER A 20 -17.75 -5.14 23.35
N ALA A 21 -18.51 -5.82 24.21
CA ALA A 21 -19.23 -5.19 25.32
C ALA A 21 -18.31 -4.55 26.38
N GLU A 22 -17.04 -4.97 26.45
CA GLU A 22 -16.03 -4.46 27.38
C GLU A 22 -15.45 -3.10 26.92
N ASP A 23 -15.27 -2.92 25.61
CA ASP A 23 -14.66 -1.72 25.01
C ASP A 23 -15.69 -0.70 24.50
N GLY A 24 -16.97 -1.08 24.39
CA GLY A 24 -18.02 -0.27 23.77
C GLY A 24 -17.88 -0.12 22.25
N VAL A 25 -17.00 -0.89 21.60
CA VAL A 25 -16.76 -0.85 20.15
C VAL A 25 -17.48 -1.99 19.45
N ILE A 26 -18.35 -1.66 18.50
CA ILE A 26 -19.02 -2.60 17.61
C ILE A 26 -18.21 -2.70 16.31
N TRP A 27 -17.78 -3.90 15.94
CA TRP A 27 -17.03 -4.12 14.71
C TRP A 27 -17.96 -4.53 13.57
N LEU A 28 -18.02 -3.71 12.53
CA LEU A 28 -18.92 -3.85 11.40
C LEU A 28 -18.18 -4.30 10.14
N ARG A 29 -18.83 -5.11 9.29
CA ARG A 29 -18.28 -5.56 8.00
C ARG A 29 -19.09 -4.98 6.83
N CYS A 30 -18.37 -4.37 5.89
CA CYS A 30 -18.95 -3.93 4.64
C CYS A 30 -19.27 -5.14 3.74
N PRO A 31 -20.50 -5.30 3.23
CA PRO A 31 -20.86 -6.45 2.38
C PRO A 31 -20.17 -6.43 1.00
N ASN A 32 -19.70 -5.26 0.54
CA ASN A 32 -19.13 -5.10 -0.80
C ASN A 32 -17.61 -5.33 -0.85
N CYS A 33 -16.84 -4.70 0.05
CA CYS A 33 -15.36 -4.86 0.10
C CYS A 33 -14.87 -5.76 1.23
N GLN A 34 -15.77 -6.30 2.06
CA GLN A 34 -15.46 -7.10 3.26
C GLN A 34 -14.61 -6.39 4.33
N GLY A 35 -14.29 -5.11 4.16
CA GLY A 35 -13.54 -4.30 5.12
C GLY A 35 -14.27 -4.19 6.47
N ILE A 36 -13.49 -4.27 7.55
CA ILE A 36 -13.96 -4.19 8.93
C ILE A 36 -13.77 -2.75 9.44
N LEU A 37 -14.80 -2.18 10.06
CA LEU A 37 -14.81 -0.80 10.54
C LEU A 37 -15.27 -0.76 12.02
N PRO A 38 -14.52 -0.10 12.93
CA PRO A 38 -14.96 0.13 14.29
C PRO A 38 -16.05 1.19 14.31
N HIS A 39 -17.21 0.85 14.87
CA HIS A 39 -18.28 1.78 15.18
C HIS A 39 -18.41 1.87 16.70
N MET A 40 -18.09 3.04 17.24
CA MET A 40 -18.51 3.41 18.58
C MET A 40 -19.95 3.94 18.43
N PRO A 41 -20.98 3.25 18.94
CA PRO A 41 -22.28 3.89 19.10
C PRO A 41 -22.12 5.01 20.11
N ASP A 42 -22.41 6.24 19.71
CA ASP A 42 -22.56 7.34 20.66
C ASP A 42 -23.61 6.92 21.69
N ILE A 43 -23.20 6.76 22.95
CA ILE A 43 -24.11 6.58 24.08
C ILE A 43 -24.73 7.95 24.41
N ALA A 44 -25.53 8.44 23.47
CA ALA A 44 -26.59 9.41 23.67
C ALA A 44 -27.88 8.57 23.68
N ASP A 45 -28.30 8.14 24.87
CA ASP A 45 -29.35 8.84 25.63
C ASP A 45 -30.72 8.60 25.00
N ASP A 46 -31.61 7.92 25.74
CA ASP A 46 -33.03 7.76 25.44
C ASP A 46 -33.75 9.13 25.49
N GLY A 47 -33.44 9.99 24.51
CA GLY A 47 -33.53 11.45 24.64
C GLY A 47 -33.98 12.15 23.36
N LYS A 48 -35.30 12.23 23.20
CA LYS A 48 -36.06 13.14 22.31
C LYS A 48 -35.26 14.18 21.48
N GLY A 49 -35.18 13.94 20.18
CA GLY A 49 -35.67 14.85 19.12
C GLY A 49 -34.98 16.20 18.86
N GLY A 50 -34.79 16.53 17.58
CA GLY A 50 -34.37 17.87 17.17
C GLY A 50 -34.35 18.05 15.65
N LYS A 51 -35.34 18.76 15.09
CA LYS A 51 -35.26 19.28 13.71
C LYS A 51 -34.37 20.52 13.65
N GLY A 52 -33.59 20.65 12.58
CA GLY A 52 -32.90 21.89 12.19
C GLY A 52 -31.58 21.57 11.48
N GLY A 53 -31.37 21.82 10.20
CA GLY A 53 -32.15 22.68 9.29
C GLY A 53 -31.67 24.13 9.38
N ARG A 54 -30.64 24.47 8.60
CA ARG A 54 -30.46 25.82 8.06
C ARG A 54 -29.46 25.87 6.90
N ASP A 55 -29.95 26.46 5.82
CA ASP A 55 -29.26 26.79 4.58
C ASP A 55 -28.26 27.94 4.71
N GLY A 56 -27.34 28.03 3.75
CA GLY A 56 -26.63 29.26 3.37
C GLY A 56 -25.11 29.28 3.61
N LYS A 57 -24.33 30.12 2.93
CA LYS A 57 -24.60 30.98 1.75
C LYS A 57 -23.26 31.55 1.21
N ASP A 58 -23.15 31.71 -0.11
CA ASP A 58 -22.27 32.56 -0.95
C ASP A 58 -20.92 33.13 -0.43
N GLY A 59 -19.90 33.12 -1.32
CA GLY A 59 -18.66 33.91 -1.23
C GLY A 59 -17.45 33.17 -1.84
N LYS A 60 -16.96 33.34 -3.08
CA LYS A 60 -16.88 34.44 -4.09
C LYS A 60 -15.46 35.07 -4.12
N ASP A 61 -14.86 35.15 -5.32
CA ASP A 61 -13.53 35.75 -5.67
C ASP A 61 -12.31 35.04 -4.97
N GLY A 62 -11.03 35.12 -5.34
CA GLY A 62 -10.23 35.75 -6.42
C GLY A 62 -8.73 35.70 -5.98
N GLN A 63 -7.68 35.87 -6.81
CA GLN A 63 -7.54 35.98 -8.27
C GLN A 63 -6.04 35.87 -8.66
N ASP A 64 -5.70 35.41 -9.89
CA ASP A 64 -4.41 35.60 -10.62
C ASP A 64 -3.07 35.02 -10.07
N GLY A 65 -2.14 34.68 -10.97
CA GLY A 65 -0.79 34.18 -10.59
C GLY A 65 0.12 33.71 -11.73
N ALA A 66 0.38 34.55 -12.73
CA ALA A 66 1.28 34.21 -13.84
C ALA A 66 2.77 34.20 -13.42
N GLY A 67 3.52 33.17 -13.84
CA GLY A 67 4.96 33.07 -13.61
C GLY A 67 5.69 32.42 -14.78
N LYS A 68 6.22 33.24 -15.70
CA LYS A 68 7.20 32.78 -16.71
C LYS A 68 8.58 32.66 -16.07
N GLY A 69 9.30 31.58 -16.39
CA GLY A 69 10.72 31.42 -16.10
C GLY A 69 11.44 30.79 -17.29
N GLU A 70 12.15 31.60 -18.07
CA GLU A 70 13.02 31.17 -19.18
C GLU A 70 14.49 31.32 -18.75
N GLY A 71 15.37 30.41 -19.19
CA GLY A 71 16.80 30.36 -18.84
C GLY A 71 17.29 28.92 -18.67
N GLN A 72 17.76 28.17 -19.67
CA GLN A 72 18.79 28.38 -20.70
C GLN A 72 20.21 27.91 -20.27
N ALA A 73 20.48 26.64 -20.61
CA ALA A 73 21.72 26.05 -21.16
C ALA A 73 23.08 26.10 -20.41
N SER A 74 23.65 24.90 -20.18
CA SER A 74 25.04 24.41 -20.50
C SER A 74 25.16 22.97 -19.93
N LYS A 75 25.50 21.86 -20.60
CA LYS A 75 26.40 21.45 -21.72
C LYS A 75 27.82 21.03 -21.27
N GLY A 76 28.22 19.79 -21.62
CA GLY A 76 29.44 19.05 -21.23
C GLY A 76 29.07 17.85 -20.35
N ASP A 77 29.18 16.56 -20.74
CA ASP A 77 30.35 15.79 -21.25
C ASP A 77 31.48 15.75 -20.19
N ASP A 78 32.07 14.62 -19.77
CA ASP A 78 32.19 13.26 -20.33
C ASP A 78 32.00 12.16 -19.25
N GLY A 79 31.72 10.90 -19.63
CA GLY A 79 31.59 9.81 -18.64
C GLY A 79 31.26 8.40 -19.13
N ALA A 80 31.71 7.99 -20.31
CA ALA A 80 31.40 6.66 -20.84
C ALA A 80 32.20 5.53 -20.15
N ALA A 81 31.53 4.70 -19.35
CA ALA A 81 32.05 3.40 -18.89
C ALA A 81 31.02 2.29 -19.14
N LYS A 82 31.41 1.31 -19.95
CA LYS A 82 30.60 0.14 -20.32
C LYS A 82 30.27 -0.73 -19.09
N ALA A 83 29.02 -1.20 -19.02
CA ALA A 83 28.72 -2.60 -18.72
C ALA A 83 27.35 -2.96 -19.34
N LYS A 84 27.39 -3.42 -20.59
CA LYS A 84 26.24 -4.09 -21.24
C LYS A 84 26.22 -5.56 -20.73
N GLU A 85 25.13 -6.28 -21.01
CA GLU A 85 24.95 -7.73 -20.76
C GLU A 85 24.45 -8.14 -19.37
N LYS A 86 23.13 -7.95 -19.14
CA LYS A 86 22.25 -9.05 -18.71
C LYS A 86 20.81 -8.83 -19.18
N SER A 87 20.61 -8.90 -20.50
CA SER A 87 19.29 -8.85 -21.13
C SER A 87 18.63 -10.25 -21.11
N GLU A 88 17.31 -10.29 -21.26
CA GLU A 88 16.49 -11.48 -21.59
C GLU A 88 16.28 -12.62 -20.55
N GLN A 89 16.85 -12.60 -19.34
CA GLN A 89 16.52 -13.60 -18.30
C GLN A 89 15.41 -13.20 -17.30
N ASP A 90 15.10 -11.91 -17.17
CA ASP A 90 14.23 -11.38 -16.10
C ASP A 90 12.72 -11.66 -16.33
N ALA A 91 12.25 -11.55 -17.57
CA ALA A 91 10.82 -11.69 -17.91
C ALA A 91 10.28 -13.13 -17.76
N ALA A 92 11.13 -14.13 -17.96
CA ALA A 92 10.76 -15.54 -17.75
C ALA A 92 10.63 -15.87 -16.24
N ALA A 93 11.50 -15.30 -15.40
CA ALA A 93 11.49 -15.51 -13.96
C ALA A 93 10.21 -14.96 -13.31
N ALA A 94 9.77 -13.75 -13.69
CA ALA A 94 8.50 -13.17 -13.21
C ALA A 94 7.27 -14.05 -13.53
N THR A 95 7.27 -14.72 -14.69
CA THR A 95 6.17 -15.61 -15.11
C THR A 95 6.16 -16.94 -14.35
N ALA A 96 7.33 -17.42 -13.90
CA ALA A 96 7.44 -18.58 -13.01
C ALA A 96 7.12 -18.21 -11.56
N ALA A 97 7.61 -17.07 -11.07
CA ALA A 97 7.32 -16.55 -9.74
C ALA A 97 5.82 -16.30 -9.51
N ALA A 98 5.07 -15.91 -10.54
CA ALA A 98 3.62 -15.76 -10.47
C ALA A 98 2.85 -17.09 -10.33
N GLN A 99 3.43 -18.23 -10.76
CA GLN A 99 2.85 -19.57 -10.60
C GLN A 99 3.28 -20.28 -9.32
N LEU A 100 4.35 -19.81 -8.67
CA LEU A 100 4.84 -20.31 -7.38
C LEU A 100 4.10 -19.72 -6.16
N LEU A 101 3.21 -18.75 -6.35
CA LEU A 101 2.47 -18.12 -5.23
C LEU A 101 1.48 -19.08 -4.54
N ASP A 102 0.97 -20.08 -5.26
CA ASP A 102 0.13 -21.15 -4.71
C ASP A 102 0.95 -22.29 -4.06
N GLU A 103 2.26 -22.32 -4.29
CA GLU A 103 3.20 -23.35 -3.81
C GLU A 103 4.39 -22.70 -3.05
N ILE A 104 4.10 -21.65 -2.26
CA ILE A 104 5.11 -21.00 -1.42
C ILE A 104 5.55 -21.98 -0.32
N ASP A 105 6.73 -22.55 -0.51
CA ASP A 105 7.39 -23.44 0.41
C ASP A 105 7.95 -22.65 1.61
N PRO A 106 7.43 -22.83 2.84
CA PRO A 106 7.89 -22.10 4.02
C PRO A 106 9.28 -22.52 4.48
N GLU A 107 9.83 -23.66 4.04
CA GLU A 107 11.19 -24.09 4.36
C GLU A 107 12.24 -23.28 3.56
N LYS A 108 11.83 -22.72 2.41
CA LYS A 108 12.66 -21.80 1.60
C LYS A 108 12.47 -20.33 2.00
N ALA A 109 11.52 -20.01 2.88
CA ALA A 109 11.21 -18.65 3.26
C ALA A 109 12.31 -18.02 4.12
N ARG A 110 12.97 -16.99 3.59
CA ARG A 110 13.97 -16.20 4.31
C ARG A 110 13.27 -15.08 5.05
N VAL A 111 13.59 -14.86 6.33
CA VAL A 111 13.06 -13.72 7.08
C VAL A 111 13.51 -12.42 6.41
N TYR A 112 12.57 -11.51 6.15
CA TYR A 112 12.87 -10.18 5.63
C TYR A 112 13.75 -9.39 6.61
N ASP A 113 14.83 -8.82 6.08
CA ASP A 113 15.79 -7.99 6.76
C ASP A 113 16.34 -6.94 5.77
N GLU A 114 16.36 -5.67 6.16
CA GLU A 114 16.74 -4.55 5.28
C GLU A 114 18.25 -4.49 4.97
N THR A 115 19.09 -5.23 5.70
CA THR A 115 20.55 -5.32 5.47
C THR A 115 20.91 -6.44 4.49
N GLN A 116 20.04 -7.44 4.34
CA GLN A 116 20.24 -8.54 3.39
C GLN A 116 19.96 -8.11 1.94
N THR A 117 20.39 -8.95 1.01
CA THR A 117 20.09 -8.83 -0.44
C THR A 117 19.40 -10.09 -0.94
N TYR A 118 18.41 -9.88 -1.79
CA TYR A 118 17.51 -10.88 -2.36
C TYR A 118 17.54 -10.78 -3.90
N GLU A 119 17.22 -11.88 -4.56
CA GLU A 119 17.12 -11.98 -6.02
C GLU A 119 15.68 -12.30 -6.47
N ALA A 120 15.34 -12.05 -7.73
CA ALA A 120 14.03 -12.40 -8.27
C ALA A 120 13.81 -13.92 -8.21
N GLY A 121 12.71 -14.34 -7.57
CA GLY A 121 12.40 -15.73 -7.23
C GLY A 121 12.60 -16.10 -5.75
N ASP A 122 13.27 -15.27 -4.94
CA ASP A 122 13.42 -15.53 -3.49
C ASP A 122 12.08 -15.49 -2.75
N VAL A 123 11.87 -16.42 -1.81
CA VAL A 123 10.74 -16.41 -0.88
C VAL A 123 11.12 -15.63 0.38
N VAL A 124 10.31 -14.64 0.72
CA VAL A 124 10.54 -13.69 1.82
C VAL A 124 9.37 -13.72 2.81
N HIS A 125 9.67 -13.92 4.09
CA HIS A 125 8.71 -13.84 5.20
C HIS A 125 8.81 -12.50 5.91
N HIS A 126 7.74 -11.70 5.87
CA HIS A 126 7.71 -10.39 6.52
C HIS A 126 7.10 -10.48 7.92
N ARG A 127 7.96 -10.59 8.95
CA ARG A 127 7.54 -10.81 10.35
C ARG A 127 6.47 -9.84 10.88
N ALA A 128 6.54 -8.56 10.51
CA ALA A 128 5.58 -7.55 10.98
C ALA A 128 4.16 -7.75 10.42
N TRP A 129 4.01 -8.47 9.31
CA TRP A 129 2.72 -8.78 8.67
C TRP A 129 2.35 -10.25 8.77
N ASN A 130 3.29 -11.09 9.24
CA ASN A 130 3.25 -12.55 9.20
C ASN A 130 2.84 -13.11 7.82
N ASP A 131 3.29 -12.44 6.76
CA ASP A 131 2.94 -12.76 5.38
C ASP A 131 4.16 -13.25 4.61
N TYR A 132 3.93 -14.10 3.62
CA TYR A 132 4.95 -14.66 2.76
C TYR A 132 4.78 -14.12 1.34
N GLY A 133 5.88 -13.85 0.66
CA GLY A 133 5.85 -13.34 -0.70
C GLY A 133 7.08 -13.71 -1.50
N ILE A 134 6.95 -13.65 -2.82
CA ILE A 134 8.04 -13.95 -3.75
C ILE A 134 8.56 -12.64 -4.34
N VAL A 135 9.88 -12.45 -4.34
CA VAL A 135 10.53 -11.34 -5.02
C VAL A 135 10.28 -11.46 -6.52
N GLN A 136 9.52 -10.53 -7.10
CA GLN A 136 9.23 -10.46 -8.53
C GLN A 136 10.36 -9.77 -9.31
N ALA A 137 10.97 -8.73 -8.72
CA ALA A 137 12.03 -7.95 -9.35
C ALA A 137 12.90 -7.25 -8.31
N THR A 138 14.13 -6.90 -8.71
CA THR A 138 15.04 -6.05 -7.92
C THR A 138 15.35 -4.78 -8.72
N GLU A 139 15.30 -3.62 -8.08
CA GLU A 139 15.46 -2.31 -8.75
C GLU A 139 16.50 -1.49 -7.96
N THR A 140 17.46 -0.88 -8.65
CA THR A 140 18.52 -0.06 -8.02
C THR A 140 18.23 1.41 -8.23
N LEU A 141 18.02 2.13 -7.13
CA LEU A 141 17.69 3.55 -7.12
C LEU A 141 18.97 4.41 -7.09
N PRO A 142 18.90 5.68 -7.54
CA PRO A 142 20.01 6.62 -7.41
C PRO A 142 20.44 6.79 -5.95
N GLY A 143 21.76 6.78 -5.74
CA GLY A 143 22.40 6.80 -4.43
C GLY A 143 22.64 5.41 -3.81
N ASN A 144 22.96 4.39 -4.63
CA ASN A 144 23.30 3.01 -4.24
C ASN A 144 22.22 2.23 -3.46
N ARG A 145 21.05 2.82 -3.20
CA ARG A 145 19.93 2.13 -2.54
C ARG A 145 19.33 1.09 -3.46
N ARG A 146 19.06 -0.09 -2.94
CA ARG A 146 18.38 -1.17 -3.66
C ARG A 146 16.99 -1.39 -3.06
N ILE A 147 16.04 -1.68 -3.92
CA ILE A 147 14.69 -2.10 -3.53
C ILE A 147 14.34 -3.42 -4.20
N ILE A 148 13.37 -4.12 -3.62
CA ILE A 148 12.79 -5.34 -4.15
C ILE A 148 11.27 -5.17 -4.25
N ARG A 149 10.69 -5.65 -5.36
CA ARG A 149 9.25 -5.80 -5.50
C ARG A 149 8.90 -7.21 -5.05
N VAL A 150 8.21 -7.34 -3.93
CA VAL A 150 7.76 -8.63 -3.38
C VAL A 150 6.26 -8.72 -3.58
N ARG A 151 5.79 -9.82 -4.17
CA ARG A 151 4.37 -10.13 -4.23
C ARG A 151 4.01 -11.08 -3.09
N PHE A 152 3.40 -10.52 -2.07
CA PHE A 152 2.86 -11.21 -0.90
C PHE A 152 1.50 -11.85 -1.18
N VAL A 153 1.18 -12.93 -0.47
CA VAL A 153 -0.09 -13.66 -0.61
C VAL A 153 -1.28 -12.79 -0.19
N ASN A 154 -1.19 -12.11 0.96
CA ASN A 154 -2.31 -11.34 1.50
C ASN A 154 -2.17 -9.84 1.21
N ALA A 155 -0.95 -9.29 1.29
CA ALA A 155 -0.70 -7.87 1.06
C ALA A 155 -0.57 -7.45 -0.43
N GLY A 156 -0.38 -8.39 -1.36
CA GLY A 156 -0.19 -8.08 -2.79
C GLY A 156 1.23 -7.60 -3.13
N GLU A 157 1.39 -6.77 -4.18
CA GLU A 157 2.71 -6.22 -4.54
C GLU A 157 3.13 -5.10 -3.58
N VAL A 158 4.32 -5.24 -2.99
CA VAL A 158 4.93 -4.31 -2.06
C VAL A 158 6.38 -4.05 -2.46
N GLN A 159 6.81 -2.79 -2.36
CA GLN A 159 8.22 -2.42 -2.52
C GLN A 159 8.91 -2.35 -1.15
N LEU A 160 9.99 -3.11 -0.98
CA LEU A 160 10.82 -3.16 0.23
C LEU A 160 12.25 -2.71 -0.07
N LEU A 161 13.01 -2.30 0.95
CA LEU A 161 14.41 -1.88 0.84
C LEU A 161 15.34 -3.07 1.10
N GLN A 162 16.50 -3.09 0.46
CA GLN A 162 17.51 -4.13 0.68
C GLN A 162 18.93 -3.55 0.66
N GLY A 163 19.88 -4.26 1.27
CA GLY A 163 21.30 -3.89 1.27
C GLY A 163 21.57 -2.52 1.90
N LYS A 164 20.89 -2.19 3.00
CA LYS A 164 21.15 -0.97 3.77
C LYS A 164 22.45 -1.11 4.58
N ASP A 165 23.54 -0.56 4.05
CA ASP A 165 24.74 -0.25 4.84
C ASP A 165 24.36 0.62 6.05
N HIS A 166 24.94 0.31 7.21
CA HIS A 166 24.62 0.91 8.51
C HIS A 166 25.83 1.63 9.11
#